data_AF-A0A7Y0S2X4-F1
#
_entry.id   AF-A0A7Y0S2X4-F1
#
_cell.length_a   1.000
_cell.length_b   1.000
_cell.length_c   1.000
_cell.angle_alpha   90.00
_cell.angle_beta   90.00
_cell.angle_gamma   90.00
#
_symmetry.space_group_name_H-M   'P 1'
#
loop_
_entity.id
_entity.type
_entity.pdbx_description
1 polymer ?
#
loop_
_entity_poly.entity_id
_entity_poly.type
_entity_poly.pdbx_seq_one_letter_code
_entity_poly.pdbx_strand_id
1 'polypeptide(L)'
;FSGWEGHSTTNYYSYYSKSRFFQSAGKVSTCQSLDFKGQFELLQASLTQADPNAYMAAQNHTSWSWGARVYIQMMMAAQHVGV
;
A
#
# COMPACT_ATOMS: atom_id res chain seq x y z
N PHE A 1 -2.27 9.68 -21.06
CA PHE A 1 -0.82 9.70 -21.33
C PHE A 1 -0.37 8.26 -21.57
N SER A 2 0.26 7.97 -22.71
CA SER A 2 0.82 6.63 -22.97
C SER A 2 1.91 6.33 -21.93
N GLY A 3 1.89 5.14 -21.32
CA GLY A 3 2.86 4.71 -20.31
C GLY A 3 2.50 4.99 -18.85
N TRP A 4 1.40 5.70 -18.56
CA TRP A 4 0.85 5.78 -17.20
C TRP A 4 -0.21 4.69 -17.02
N GLU A 5 -0.01 3.80 -16.05
CA GLU A 5 -1.01 2.82 -15.64
C GLU A 5 -2.28 3.60 -15.22
N GLY A 6 -3.35 3.50 -16.01
CA GLY A 6 -4.60 4.22 -15.83
C GLY A 6 -5.44 3.66 -14.68
N HIS A 7 -4.82 3.40 -13.53
CA HIS A 7 -5.52 2.96 -12.32
C HIS A 7 -5.86 4.19 -11.47
N SER A 8 -7.16 4.51 -11.42
CA SER A 8 -7.65 5.61 -10.60
C SER A 8 -7.40 5.31 -9.12
N THR A 9 -6.81 6.27 -8.40
CA THR A 9 -6.62 6.23 -6.94
C THR A 9 -7.94 6.15 -6.16
N THR A 10 -9.09 6.26 -6.82
CA THR A 10 -10.42 6.02 -6.25
C THR A 10 -10.67 4.57 -5.82
N ASN A 11 -9.86 3.61 -6.26
CA ASN A 11 -10.03 2.20 -5.85
C ASN A 11 -9.80 1.99 -4.34
N TYR A 12 -8.99 2.85 -3.72
CA TYR A 12 -8.64 2.72 -2.31
C TYR A 12 -9.82 2.92 -1.36
N TYR A 13 -10.86 3.67 -1.76
CA TYR A 13 -12.08 3.81 -0.96
C TYR A 13 -12.79 2.48 -0.69
N SER A 14 -12.61 1.50 -1.59
CA SER A 14 -13.17 0.16 -1.38
C SER A 14 -12.54 -0.59 -0.19
N TYR A 15 -11.32 -0.24 0.23
CA TYR A 15 -10.68 -0.88 1.38
C TYR A 15 -11.41 -0.58 2.69
N TYR A 16 -11.93 0.63 2.87
CA TYR A 16 -12.70 0.99 4.05
C TYR A 16 -14.02 0.21 4.13
N SER A 17 -14.81 0.22 3.05
CA SER A 17 -16.08 -0.53 3.05
C SER A 17 -15.86 -2.03 3.20
N LYS A 18 -14.80 -2.59 2.59
CA LYS A 18 -14.40 -4.00 2.79
C LYS A 18 -13.95 -4.29 4.22
N SER A 19 -13.21 -3.38 4.87
CA SER A 19 -12.79 -3.57 6.27
C SER A 19 -13.98 -3.53 7.22
N ARG A 20 -14.94 -2.62 7.01
CA ARG A 20 -16.20 -2.57 7.76
C ARG A 20 -17.05 -3.82 7.53
N PHE A 21 -17.14 -4.30 6.29
CA PHE A 21 -17.87 -5.53 5.97
C PHE A 21 -17.26 -6.75 6.67
N PHE A 22 -15.92 -6.85 6.69
CA PHE A 22 -15.23 -7.90 7.45
C PHE A 22 -15.56 -7.82 8.94
N GLN A 23 -15.50 -6.63 9.55
CA GLN A 23 -15.85 -6.42 10.95
C GLN A 23 -17.31 -6.78 11.26
N SER A 24 -18.25 -6.46 10.38
CA SER A 24 -19.68 -6.68 10.63
C SER A 24 -20.16 -8.10 10.31
N ALA A 25 -19.58 -8.74 9.30
CA ALA A 25 -20.08 -10.02 8.76
C ALA A 25 -19.13 -11.20 9.03
N GLY A 26 -17.90 -10.95 9.49
CA GLY A 26 -16.85 -11.97 9.62
C GLY A 26 -16.38 -12.55 8.28
N LYS A 27 -16.81 -11.97 7.15
CA LYS A 27 -16.53 -12.48 5.80
C LYS A 27 -15.41 -11.68 5.15
N VAL A 28 -14.37 -12.37 4.71
CA VAL A 28 -13.24 -11.77 3.99
C VAL A 28 -13.70 -11.41 2.58
N SER A 29 -13.60 -10.14 2.23
CA SER A 29 -13.72 -9.69 0.84
C SER A 29 -12.41 -9.94 0.10
N THR A 30 -12.48 -10.26 -1.19
CA THR A 30 -11.27 -10.34 -2.03
C THR A 30 -10.58 -8.97 -2.06
N CYS A 31 -9.46 -8.86 -1.36
CA CYS A 31 -8.52 -7.76 -1.48
C CYS A 31 -7.69 -7.97 -2.76
N GLN A 32 -7.17 -6.89 -3.33
CA GLN A 32 -6.16 -7.01 -4.37
C GLN A 32 -4.94 -7.70 -3.76
N SER A 33 -4.37 -8.70 -4.44
CA SER A 33 -3.18 -9.44 -4.00
C SER A 33 -1.94 -8.54 -4.06
N LEU A 34 -1.87 -7.58 -3.13
CA LEU A 34 -0.77 -6.64 -2.98
C LEU A 34 0.27 -7.23 -2.03
N ASP A 35 1.53 -7.19 -2.44
CA ASP A 35 2.64 -7.70 -1.64
C ASP A 35 3.09 -6.70 -0.56
N PHE A 36 2.36 -6.66 0.55
CA PHE A 36 2.74 -5.82 1.69
C PHE A 36 4.00 -6.31 2.40
N LYS A 37 4.23 -7.62 2.42
CA LYS A 37 5.39 -8.22 3.09
C LYS A 37 6.68 -7.79 2.39
N GLY A 38 6.77 -7.93 1.07
CA GLY A 38 7.95 -7.51 0.33
C GLY A 38 8.20 -6.01 0.41
N GLN A 39 7.15 -5.19 0.45
CA GLN A 39 7.31 -3.75 0.70
C GLN A 39 7.92 -3.47 2.08
N PHE A 40 7.44 -4.15 3.13
CA PHE A 40 7.99 -3.99 4.47
C PHE A 40 9.45 -4.45 4.55
N GLU A 41 9.76 -5.63 4.01
CA GLU A 41 11.12 -6.17 4.01
C GLU A 41 12.10 -5.26 3.26
N LEU A 42 11.68 -4.66 2.13
CA LEU A 42 12.49 -3.69 1.40
C LEU A 42 12.74 -2.41 2.21
N LEU A 43 11.72 -1.89 2.88
CA LEU A 43 11.87 -0.72 3.77
C LEU A 43 12.81 -1.05 4.93
N GLN A 44 12.69 -2.21 5.56
CA GLN A 44 13.60 -2.66 6.61
C GLN A 44 15.04 -2.79 6.10
N ALA A 45 15.24 -3.31 4.90
CA ALA A 45 16.56 -3.39 4.27
C ALA A 45 17.14 -2.00 3.98
N SER A 46 16.32 -1.00 3.62
CA SER A 46 16.78 0.37 3.39
C SER A 46 17.40 1.00 4.62
N LEU A 47 16.89 0.68 5.81
CA LEU A 47 17.36 1.23 7.09
C LEU A 47 18.78 0.78 7.46
N THR A 48 19.29 -0.27 6.82
CA THR A 48 20.66 -0.77 7.06
C THR A 48 21.69 -0.16 6.10
N GLN A 49 21.25 0.67 5.15
CA GLN A 49 22.10 1.29 4.14
C GLN A 49 22.68 2.62 4.63
N ALA A 50 23.84 2.99 4.09
CA ALA A 50 24.50 4.27 4.38
C ALA A 50 23.64 5.48 3.95
N ASP A 51 22.94 5.35 2.83
CA ASP A 51 21.93 6.31 2.36
C ASP A 51 20.64 5.56 1.99
N PRO A 52 19.67 5.49 2.93
CA PRO A 52 18.39 4.83 2.70
C PRO A 52 17.58 5.46 1.56
N ASN A 53 17.69 6.78 1.35
CA ASN A 53 16.94 7.49 0.30
C ASN A 53 17.49 7.13 -1.07
N ALA A 54 18.82 7.17 -1.24
CA ALA A 54 19.46 6.77 -2.49
C ALA A 54 19.20 5.27 -2.80
N TYR A 55 19.25 4.41 -1.78
CA TYR A 55 18.93 2.99 -1.92
C TYR A 55 17.50 2.76 -2.43
N MET A 56 16.51 3.42 -1.82
CA MET A 56 15.11 3.29 -2.23
C MET A 56 14.84 3.89 -3.61
N ALA A 57 15.47 5.02 -3.94
CA ALA A 57 15.36 5.64 -5.25
C ALA A 57 15.88 4.70 -6.37
N ALA A 58 16.97 3.97 -6.10
CA ALA A 58 17.54 3.00 -7.04
C ALA A 58 16.63 1.79 -7.32
N GLN A 59 15.64 1.49 -6.46
CA GLN A 59 14.70 0.38 -6.68
C GLN A 59 13.67 0.67 -7.79
N ASN A 60 13.55 1.94 -8.21
CA ASN A 60 12.67 2.38 -9.30
C ASN A 60 11.21 1.88 -9.20
N HIS A 61 10.67 1.81 -7.98
CA HIS A 61 9.30 1.39 -7.74
C HIS A 61 8.29 2.50 -8.07
N THR A 62 7.92 2.61 -9.35
CA THR A 62 6.97 3.59 -9.87
C THR A 62 5.60 3.01 -10.22
N SER A 63 5.40 1.70 -10.03
CA SER A 63 4.14 1.01 -10.37
C SER A 63 2.98 1.48 -9.47
N TRP A 64 1.76 1.40 -10.00
CA TRP A 64 0.56 1.68 -9.20
C TRP A 64 0.50 0.80 -7.95
N SER A 65 0.86 -0.48 -8.07
CA SER A 65 0.82 -1.44 -6.96
C SER A 65 1.75 -1.05 -5.80
N TRP A 66 2.86 -0.37 -6.06
CA TRP A 66 3.72 0.17 -5.00
C TRP A 66 3.05 1.32 -4.26
N GLY A 67 2.55 2.32 -5.00
CA GLY A 67 1.83 3.47 -4.43
C GLY A 67 0.56 3.06 -3.66
N ALA A 68 -0.18 2.08 -4.18
CA ALA A 68 -1.36 1.52 -3.54
C ALA A 68 -1.06 0.97 -2.15
N ARG A 69 0.03 0.20 -2.00
CA ARG A 69 0.43 -0.38 -0.72
C ARG A 69 0.75 0.68 0.32
N VAL A 70 1.53 1.71 -0.05
CA VAL A 70 1.85 2.83 0.85
C VAL A 70 0.57 3.55 1.29
N TYR A 71 -0.31 3.86 0.35
CA TYR A 71 -1.56 4.57 0.65
C TYR A 71 -2.46 3.77 1.59
N ILE A 72 -2.63 2.46 1.36
CA ILE A 72 -3.46 1.60 2.23
C ILE A 72 -2.88 1.55 3.65
N GLN A 73 -1.55 1.47 3.81
CA GLN A 73 -0.91 1.51 5.13
C GLN A 73 -1.16 2.85 5.83
N MET A 74 -1.10 3.99 5.12
CA MET A 74 -1.45 5.30 5.69
C MET A 74 -2.90 5.36 6.15
N MET A 75 -3.85 4.82 5.38
CA MET A 75 -5.26 4.77 5.76
C MET A 75 -5.51 3.87 6.98
N MET A 76 -4.83 2.73 7.07
CA MET A 76 -4.91 1.85 8.24
C MET A 76 -4.31 2.49 9.49
N ALA A 77 -3.20 3.22 9.34
CA ALA A 77 -2.56 3.96 10.43
C ALA A 77 -3.47 5.10 10.93
N ALA A 78 -4.09 5.86 10.02
CA ALA A 78 -5.07 6.89 10.36
C ALA A 78 -6.26 6.30 11.13
N GLN A 79 -6.81 5.19 10.61
CA GLN A 79 -7.90 4.47 11.27
C GLN A 79 -7.51 3.98 12.66
N HIS A 80 -6.28 3.48 12.84
CA HIS A 80 -5.78 3.00 14.13
C HIS A 80 -5.69 4.12 15.18
N VAL A 81 -5.36 5.35 14.78
CA VAL A 81 -5.33 6.51 15.68
C VAL A 81 -6.69 7.21 15.83
N GLY A 82 -7.76 6.66 15.25
CA GLY A 82 -9.12 7.14 15.43
C GLY A 82 -9.56 8.27 14.48
N VAL A 83 -8.86 8.44 13.35
CA VAL A 83 -9.21 9.36 12.24
C VAL A 83 -9.83 8.58 11.10
#